data_AF-A0A2E9QII7-F1
#
_entry.id   AF-A0A2E9QII7-F1
#
_cell.length_a   1.000
_cell.length_b   1.000
_cell.length_c   1.000
_cell.angle_alpha   90.00
_cell.angle_beta   90.00
_cell.angle_gamma   90.00
#
_symmetry.space_group_name_H-M   'P 1'
#
loop_
_entity.id
_entity.type
_entity.pdbx_description
1 polymer ?
#
loop_
_entity_poly.entity_id
_entity_poly.type
_entity_poly.pdbx_seq_one_letter_code
_entity_poly.pdbx_strand_id
1 'polypeptide(L)'
;SIKKLKGESRPIIDENSRAILLASLSFVDAIVLFSEETPLNLISNLNPDILAKGGDYKINTIVGHEIIRKNGGEVILVPFVEGFSSSNIIDKIKNS
;
A
#
# COMPACT_ATOMS: atom_id res chain seq x y z
N SER A 1 8.98 3.84 -9.50
CA SER A 1 9.44 2.84 -8.52
C SER A 1 9.62 3.49 -7.15
N ILE A 2 9.39 2.72 -6.08
CA ILE A 2 9.58 3.16 -4.68
C ILE A 2 11.04 3.54 -4.37
N LYS A 3 11.99 3.21 -5.26
CA LYS A 3 13.38 3.70 -5.27
C LYS A 3 13.49 5.18 -4.91
N LYS A 4 12.67 6.03 -5.52
CA LYS A 4 12.68 7.49 -5.27
C LYS A 4 12.40 7.86 -3.82
N LEU A 5 11.59 7.06 -3.11
CA LEU A 5 11.17 7.30 -1.73
C LEU A 5 11.99 6.52 -0.70
N LYS A 6 12.61 5.40 -1.09
CA LYS A 6 13.25 4.45 -0.17
C LYS A 6 14.72 4.15 -0.49
N GLY A 7 15.29 4.82 -1.49
CA GLY A 7 16.68 4.67 -1.94
C GLY A 7 16.86 3.56 -2.99
N GLU A 8 18.02 3.57 -3.63
CA GLU A 8 18.34 2.68 -4.77
C GLU A 8 18.31 1.18 -4.43
N SER A 9 18.51 0.83 -3.15
CA SER A 9 18.47 -0.55 -2.67
C SER A 9 17.05 -1.11 -2.52
N ARG A 10 16.00 -0.33 -2.84
CA ARG A 10 14.59 -0.70 -2.66
C ARG A 10 13.79 -0.50 -3.94
N PRO A 11 12.83 -1.37 -4.31
CA PRO A 11 12.41 -2.54 -3.55
C PRO A 11 13.40 -3.70 -3.71
N ILE A 12 13.46 -4.60 -2.72
CA ILE A 12 14.28 -5.82 -2.81
C ILE A 12 13.59 -6.87 -3.68
N ILE A 13 12.27 -6.99 -3.49
CA ILE A 13 11.41 -7.89 -4.25
C ILE A 13 10.76 -7.05 -5.36
N ASP A 14 10.95 -7.45 -6.62
CA ASP A 14 10.36 -6.78 -7.78
C ASP A 14 8.82 -6.82 -7.74
N GLU A 15 8.17 -6.04 -8.60
CA GLU A 15 6.71 -5.90 -8.56
C GLU A 15 5.93 -7.15 -8.92
N ASN A 16 6.42 -7.98 -9.83
CA ASN A 16 5.75 -9.21 -10.22
C ASN A 16 5.87 -10.24 -9.09
N SER A 17 7.06 -10.37 -8.50
CA SER A 17 7.26 -11.25 -7.33
C SER A 17 6.41 -10.82 -6.13
N ARG A 18 6.27 -9.52 -5.87
CA ARG A 18 5.37 -9.00 -4.83
C ARG A 18 3.90 -9.29 -5.12
N ALA A 19 3.48 -9.14 -6.38
CA ALA A 19 2.11 -9.43 -6.79
C ALA A 19 1.78 -10.93 -6.58
N ILE A 20 2.67 -11.84 -6.97
CA ILE A 20 2.48 -13.29 -6.76
C ILE A 20 2.36 -13.60 -5.26
N LEU A 21 3.23 -13.04 -4.43
CA LEU A 21 3.16 -13.24 -2.97
C LEU A 21 1.82 -12.77 -2.40
N LEU A 22 1.36 -11.57 -2.77
CA LEU A 22 0.06 -11.06 -2.32
C LEU A 22 -1.10 -11.92 -2.85
N ALA A 23 -1.01 -12.44 -4.08
CA ALA A 23 -2.05 -13.29 -4.69
C ALA A 23 -2.17 -14.65 -3.99
N SER A 24 -1.14 -15.07 -3.26
CA SER A 24 -1.19 -16.31 -2.48
C SER A 24 -2.02 -16.21 -1.19
N LEU A 25 -2.41 -15.00 -0.79
CA LEU A 25 -3.23 -14.77 0.40
C LEU A 25 -4.69 -15.02 0.06
N SER A 26 -5.35 -15.92 0.80
CA SER A 26 -6.72 -16.38 0.50
C SER A 26 -7.79 -15.29 0.54
N PHE A 27 -7.50 -14.14 1.13
CA PHE A 27 -8.40 -12.98 1.24
C PHE A 27 -8.13 -11.90 0.19
N VAL A 28 -7.25 -12.16 -0.78
CA VAL A 28 -6.94 -11.23 -1.87
C VAL A 28 -7.62 -11.71 -3.15
N ASP A 29 -8.61 -10.97 -3.62
CA ASP A 29 -9.33 -11.29 -4.87
C ASP A 29 -8.62 -10.80 -6.13
N ALA A 30 -7.97 -9.63 -6.04
CA ALA A 30 -7.33 -8.99 -7.19
C ALA A 30 -6.15 -8.11 -6.77
N ILE A 31 -5.19 -7.97 -7.69
CA ILE A 31 -4.03 -7.10 -7.54
C ILE A 31 -3.89 -6.27 -8.81
N VAL A 32 -3.70 -4.97 -8.62
CA VAL A 32 -3.51 -4.03 -9.72
C VAL A 32 -2.16 -3.34 -9.56
N LEU A 33 -1.29 -3.50 -10.56
CA LEU A 33 -0.08 -2.70 -10.69
C LEU A 33 -0.44 -1.36 -11.33
N PHE A 34 0.11 -0.27 -10.79
CA PHE A 34 -0.04 1.08 -11.33
C PHE A 34 1.33 1.77 -11.36
N SER A 35 1.52 2.71 -12.28
CA SER A 35 2.83 3.33 -12.54
C SER A 35 2.90 4.80 -12.11
N GLU A 36 1.75 5.39 -11.84
CA GLU A 36 1.57 6.75 -11.38
C GLU A 36 2.17 6.95 -9.98
N GLU A 37 2.50 8.21 -9.66
CA GLU A 37 3.07 8.58 -8.35
C GLU A 37 2.11 8.29 -7.19
N THR A 38 0.81 8.43 -7.44
CA THR A 38 -0.24 8.13 -6.48
C THR A 38 -1.32 7.28 -7.14
N PRO A 39 -2.05 6.44 -6.38
CA PRO A 39 -3.11 5.60 -6.92
C PRO A 39 -4.40 6.39 -7.20
N LEU A 40 -4.39 7.73 -7.25
CA LEU A 40 -5.62 8.53 -7.32
C LEU A 40 -6.49 8.19 -8.54
N ASN A 41 -5.87 8.05 -9.72
CA ASN A 41 -6.59 7.69 -10.94
C ASN A 41 -7.19 6.28 -10.82
N LEU A 42 -6.42 5.33 -10.29
CA LEU A 42 -6.89 3.96 -10.06
C LEU A 42 -8.07 3.93 -9.09
N ILE A 43 -7.97 4.62 -7.95
CA ILE A 43 -9.03 4.74 -6.96
C ILE A 43 -10.28 5.38 -7.57
N SER A 44 -10.12 6.43 -8.39
CA SER A 44 -11.24 7.11 -9.05
C SER A 44 -11.95 6.20 -10.05
N ASN A 45 -11.20 5.39 -10.79
CA ASN A 45 -11.76 4.46 -11.78
C ASN A 45 -12.45 3.26 -11.12
N LEU A 46 -11.87 2.71 -10.05
CA LEU A 46 -12.46 1.58 -9.32
C LEU A 46 -13.63 2.02 -8.44
N ASN A 47 -13.58 3.25 -7.92
CA ASN A 47 -14.56 3.83 -7.01
C ASN A 47 -15.02 2.87 -5.89
N PRO A 48 -14.09 2.38 -5.03
CA PRO A 48 -14.44 1.40 -4.01
C PRO A 48 -15.36 1.99 -2.94
N ASP A 49 -16.23 1.15 -2.38
CA ASP A 49 -17.08 1.54 -1.23
C ASP A 49 -16.24 1.79 0.03
N ILE A 50 -15.09 1.12 0.16
CA ILE A 50 -14.17 1.25 1.30
C ILE A 50 -12.73 1.40 0.81
N LEU A 51 -12.05 2.45 1.26
CA LEU A 51 -10.62 2.66 1.08
C LEU A 51 -9.89 2.49 2.43
N ALA A 52 -9.16 1.40 2.58
CA ALA A 52 -8.40 1.12 3.80
C ALA A 52 -6.93 1.52 3.66
N LYS A 53 -6.36 2.17 4.69
CA LYS A 53 -4.93 2.48 4.77
C LYS A 53 -4.37 2.15 6.16
N GLY A 54 -3.32 1.35 6.21
CA GLY A 54 -2.59 1.07 7.44
C GLY A 54 -1.67 2.22 7.88
N GLY A 55 -1.61 2.48 9.19
CA GLY A 55 -0.67 3.41 9.84
C GLY A 55 -1.32 4.63 10.49
N ASP A 56 -0.48 5.49 11.07
CA ASP A 56 -0.90 6.64 11.88
C ASP A 56 -1.19 7.90 11.05
N TYR A 57 -1.85 7.72 9.91
CA TYR A 57 -2.19 8.83 9.01
C TYR A 57 -3.44 9.56 9.51
N LYS A 58 -3.53 10.87 9.23
CA LYS A 58 -4.82 11.55 9.31
C LYS A 58 -5.62 11.19 8.06
N ILE A 59 -6.92 10.94 8.19
CA ILE A 59 -7.73 10.52 7.03
C ILE A 59 -7.62 11.51 5.85
N ASN A 60 -7.52 12.81 6.15
CA ASN A 60 -7.37 13.86 5.15
C ASN A 60 -6.00 13.92 4.45
N THR A 61 -5.06 13.05 4.79
CA THR A 61 -3.77 12.91 4.07
C THR A 61 -3.72 11.65 3.21
N ILE A 62 -4.77 10.82 3.21
CA ILE A 62 -4.86 9.62 2.39
C ILE A 62 -5.28 9.99 0.98
N VAL A 63 -4.44 9.69 -0.02
CA VAL A 63 -4.79 9.89 -1.43
C VAL A 63 -6.13 9.21 -1.76
N GLY A 64 -7.04 9.95 -2.38
CA GLY A 64 -8.36 9.46 -2.77
C GLY A 64 -9.46 9.70 -1.73
N HIS A 65 -9.14 10.15 -0.51
CA HIS A 65 -10.13 10.28 0.55
C HIS A 65 -11.33 11.18 0.20
N GLU A 66 -11.11 12.29 -0.51
CA GLU A 66 -12.19 13.21 -0.90
C GLU A 66 -13.14 12.56 -1.90
N ILE A 67 -12.59 11.87 -2.90
CA ILE A 67 -13.36 11.23 -3.97
C ILE A 67 -14.23 10.12 -3.39
N ILE A 68 -13.65 9.26 -2.55
CA ILE A 68 -14.37 8.18 -1.87
C ILE A 68 -15.53 8.74 -1.04
N ARG A 69 -15.26 9.74 -0.19
CA ARG A 69 -16.29 10.35 0.66
C ARG A 69 -17.38 11.05 -0.15
N LYS A 70 -17.01 11.76 -1.23
CA LYS A 70 -17.95 12.43 -2.13
C LYS A 70 -18.89 11.43 -2.81
N ASN A 71 -18.38 10.25 -3.11
CA ASN A 71 -19.13 9.17 -3.75
C ASN A 71 -19.88 8.28 -2.74
N GLY A 72 -19.89 8.64 -1.45
CA GLY A 72 -20.63 7.92 -0.41
C GLY A 72 -19.88 6.75 0.23
N GLY A 73 -18.62 6.53 -0.14
CA GLY A 73 -17.76 5.50 0.45
C GLY A 73 -17.07 5.94 1.74
N GLU A 74 -16.41 4.98 2.38
CA GLU A 74 -15.71 5.15 3.65
C GLU A 74 -14.19 5.06 3.50
N VAL A 75 -13.46 5.81 4.32
CA VAL A 75 -12.00 5.73 4.41
C VAL A 75 -11.63 5.26 5.81
N ILE A 76 -11.03 4.07 5.90
CA ILE A 76 -10.74 3.40 7.17
C ILE A 76 -9.23 3.39 7.41
N LEU A 77 -8.83 3.76 8.63
CA LEU A 77 -7.46 3.60 9.11
C LEU A 77 -7.33 2.25 9.82
N VAL A 78 -6.38 1.44 9.36
CA VAL A 78 -6.06 0.17 10.00
C VAL A 78 -4.86 0.38 10.93
N PRO A 79 -4.95 0.00 12.22
CA PRO A 79 -3.82 0.14 13.15
C PRO A 79 -2.56 -0.56 12.63
N PHE A 80 -1.41 0.06 12.87
CA PHE A 80 -0.13 -0.56 12.53
C PHE A 80 0.18 -1.71 13.50
N VAL A 81 0.69 -2.83 12.98
CA VAL A 81 1.20 -3.92 13.82
C VAL A 81 2.69 -3.70 14.03
N GLU A 82 3.09 -3.42 15.27
CA GLU A 82 4.49 -3.20 15.62
C GLU A 82 5.38 -4.41 15.33
N GLY A 83 6.66 -4.16 15.05
CA GLY A 83 7.66 -5.19 14.80
C GLY A 83 7.74 -5.68 13.34
N PHE A 84 6.74 -5.40 12.50
CA PHE A 84 6.71 -5.85 11.10
C PHE A 84 7.11 -4.73 10.14
N SER A 85 8.40 -4.64 9.82
CA SER A 85 8.90 -3.75 8.77
C SER A 85 9.97 -4.42 7.91
N SER A 86 9.97 -4.14 6.61
CA SER A 86 11.02 -4.67 5.71
C SER A 86 12.40 -4.12 6.04
N SER A 87 12.50 -3.00 6.78
CA SER A 87 13.78 -2.47 7.27
C SER A 87 14.27 -3.34 8.43
N ASN A 88 13.42 -3.62 9.41
CA ASN A 88 13.76 -4.47 10.56
C ASN A 88 14.18 -5.88 10.11
N ILE A 89 13.52 -6.45 9.09
CA ILE A 89 13.90 -7.75 8.54
C ILE A 89 15.33 -7.70 7.96
N ILE A 90 15.68 -6.65 7.20
CA ILE A 90 17.04 -6.50 6.68
C ILE A 90 18.05 -6.31 7.78
N ASP A 91 17.75 -5.44 8.74
CA ASP A 91 18.69 -5.13 9.81
C ASP A 91 18.95 -6.38 10.65
N LYS A 92 17.90 -7.20 10.87
CA LYS A 92 18.04 -8.52 11.48
C LYS A 92 18.95 -9.42 10.65
N ILE A 93 18.75 -9.53 9.33
CA ILE A 93 19.60 -10.38 8.46
C ILE A 93 21.07 -9.91 8.46
N LYS A 94 21.33 -8.60 8.46
CA LYS A 94 22.69 -8.05 8.44
C LYS A 94 23.45 -8.18 9.75
N ASN A 95 22.71 -8.16 10.86
CA ASN A 95 23.26 -8.19 12.22
C ASN A 95 23.06 -9.54 12.92
N SER A 96 22.58 -10.56 12.20
CA SER A 96 22.59 -11.98 12.65
C SER A 96 23.89 -12.63 12.21
#